data_AF-A0A1I8H2M1-F1
#
_entry.id   AF-A0A1I8H2M1-F1
#
_cell.length_a   1.000
_cell.length_b   1.000
_cell.length_c   1.000
_cell.angle_alpha   90.00
_cell.angle_beta   90.00
_cell.angle_gamma   90.00
#
_symmetry.space_group_name_H-M   'P 1'
#
loop_
_entity.id
_entity.type
_entity.pdbx_description
1 polymer ?
#
loop_
_entity_poly.entity_id
_entity_poly.type
_entity_poly.pdbx_seq_one_letter_code
_entity_poly.pdbx_strand_id
1 'polypeptide(L)'
;KQEARCSGSSGVASASNRHSPSGFVGTSGGGSGSDCDPKTPETSSAAGPSASPPEPLTDASSPQQVSDWLERNRFSPNLIRAFQQYNGADMARLLFYVGQETENVFHPVYLNQLTYPELFAKVTNLFQSDSDKITQILVSGPGDITVCISDEMVSHMLNESKYTLHVLPDTVNAGRFRIVMKEYQTCCDE
;
A
#
# COMPACT_ATOMS: atom_id res chain seq x y z
N LYS A 1 -10.97 -58.36 -17.99
CA LYS A 1 -10.02 -58.97 -18.96
C LYS A 1 -9.45 -57.81 -19.78
N GLN A 2 -8.18 -57.46 -19.83
CA GLN A 2 -6.90 -58.03 -19.36
C GLN A 2 -5.88 -56.92 -19.69
N GLU A 3 -5.25 -56.27 -18.70
CA GLU A 3 -3.87 -56.49 -18.22
C GLU A 3 -2.72 -56.39 -19.24
N ALA A 4 -1.80 -55.45 -18.97
CA ALA A 4 -0.32 -55.52 -19.00
C ALA A 4 0.21 -54.11 -18.58
N ARG A 5 0.93 -53.79 -17.49
CA ARG A 5 2.02 -54.42 -16.69
C ARG A 5 3.23 -54.79 -17.56
N CYS A 6 4.52 -54.51 -17.27
CA CYS A 6 5.34 -53.99 -16.16
C CYS A 6 6.61 -53.34 -16.80
N SER A 7 7.49 -52.53 -16.18
CA SER A 7 8.49 -52.76 -15.12
C SER A 7 9.42 -51.51 -15.11
N GLY A 8 9.82 -50.88 -14.00
CA GLY A 8 10.93 -51.26 -13.08
C GLY A 8 12.30 -50.77 -13.63
N SER A 9 13.27 -50.19 -12.91
CA SER A 9 13.58 -50.10 -11.47
C SER A 9 14.83 -49.21 -11.26
N SER A 10 14.91 -48.58 -10.09
CA SER A 10 16.09 -48.33 -9.22
C SER A 10 17.33 -47.52 -9.66
N GLY A 11 17.66 -46.55 -8.82
CA GLY A 11 19.02 -46.12 -8.49
C GLY A 11 19.05 -45.53 -7.08
N VAL A 12 19.66 -46.25 -6.14
CA VAL A 12 19.85 -45.91 -4.71
C VAL A 12 21.34 -45.70 -4.40
N ALA A 13 21.61 -44.95 -3.33
CA ALA A 13 22.85 -44.84 -2.54
C ALA A 13 23.97 -43.96 -3.15
N SER A 14 24.84 -43.27 -2.40
CA SER A 14 25.17 -43.38 -0.97
C SER A 14 25.93 -42.13 -0.48
N ALA A 15 25.96 -41.97 0.84
CA ALA A 15 26.66 -40.95 1.61
C ALA A 15 28.20 -41.10 1.61
N SER A 16 28.92 -40.04 2.01
CA SER A 16 30.15 -40.17 2.81
C SER A 16 30.46 -38.94 3.66
N ASN A 17 30.77 -39.27 4.90
CA ASN A 17 31.11 -38.47 6.08
C ASN A 17 32.64 -38.38 6.20
N ARG A 18 33.20 -37.33 6.84
CA ARG A 18 34.33 -37.37 7.83
C ARG A 18 35.00 -36.00 8.12
N HIS A 19 34.83 -35.57 9.38
CA HIS A 19 35.84 -35.22 10.42
C HIS A 19 37.03 -34.23 10.19
N SER A 20 36.97 -33.12 10.96
CA SER A 20 37.90 -32.47 11.96
C SER A 20 39.45 -32.57 11.85
N PRO A 21 40.24 -31.61 12.41
CA PRO A 21 40.54 -31.57 13.87
C PRO A 21 40.79 -30.17 14.53
N SER A 22 41.05 -30.25 15.84
CA SER A 22 41.06 -29.32 17.00
C SER A 22 42.20 -28.31 17.21
N GLY A 23 42.03 -27.43 18.23
CA GLY A 23 43.07 -26.84 19.13
C GLY A 23 42.84 -25.34 19.43
N PHE A 24 43.07 -24.72 20.61
CA PHE A 24 43.57 -25.09 21.94
C PHE A 24 43.45 -23.85 22.90
N VAL A 25 42.89 -24.03 24.11
CA VAL A 25 43.21 -23.54 25.49
C VAL A 25 43.61 -22.08 25.84
N GLY A 26 43.05 -21.59 26.98
CA GLY A 26 43.69 -20.71 28.00
C GLY A 26 42.70 -19.83 28.80
N THR A 27 42.22 -20.22 30.01
CA THR A 27 42.64 -19.75 31.39
C THR A 27 42.48 -18.23 31.63
N SER A 28 41.98 -17.64 32.73
CA SER A 28 41.73 -18.02 34.14
C SER A 28 41.20 -16.80 34.95
N GLY A 29 40.53 -17.03 36.10
CA GLY A 29 40.40 -16.09 37.24
C GLY A 29 39.01 -15.46 37.39
N GLY A 30 38.25 -15.52 38.50
CA GLY A 30 38.57 -15.77 39.91
C GLY A 30 38.42 -14.48 40.73
N GLY A 31 37.34 -14.33 41.51
CA GLY A 31 37.17 -13.19 42.42
C GLY A 31 35.80 -13.14 43.10
N SER A 32 35.80 -13.24 44.42
CA SER A 32 34.67 -13.40 45.33
C SER A 32 34.26 -12.08 45.99
N GLY A 33 32.95 -11.89 46.19
CA GLY A 33 32.33 -11.25 47.36
C GLY A 33 32.36 -9.72 47.49
N SER A 34 31.18 -9.10 47.65
CA SER A 34 30.83 -8.24 48.80
C SER A 34 29.40 -7.70 48.64
N ASP A 35 28.54 -8.08 49.59
CA ASP A 35 27.23 -7.49 49.89
C ASP A 35 27.38 -6.04 50.42
N CYS A 36 26.52 -5.12 49.96
CA CYS A 36 26.00 -4.00 50.78
C CYS A 36 24.78 -3.32 50.11
N ASP A 37 23.61 -3.48 50.72
CA ASP A 37 22.40 -2.63 50.60
C ASP A 37 22.40 -1.56 51.73
N PRO A 38 21.50 -0.54 51.78
CA PRO A 38 20.73 0.16 50.73
C PRO A 38 20.68 1.73 50.90
N LYS A 39 19.98 2.40 49.94
CA LYS A 39 19.22 3.68 50.03
C LYS A 39 19.90 5.01 49.62
N THR A 40 19.42 5.60 48.51
CA THR A 40 18.81 6.95 48.43
C THR A 40 18.14 7.17 47.06
N PRO A 41 17.01 7.90 46.97
CA PRO A 41 16.32 8.19 45.72
C PRO A 41 16.77 9.56 45.19
N GLU A 42 17.44 9.59 44.03
CA GLU A 42 17.64 10.83 43.29
C GLU A 42 16.90 10.76 41.95
N THR A 43 15.86 11.57 41.90
CA THR A 43 15.10 11.94 40.72
C THR A 43 16.05 12.69 39.78
N SER A 44 16.32 12.15 38.60
CA SER A 44 16.72 12.95 37.43
C SER A 44 16.60 12.11 36.16
N SER A 45 15.47 12.34 35.48
CA SER A 45 15.40 12.61 34.05
C SER A 45 16.54 12.05 33.18
N ALA A 46 16.29 10.88 32.60
CA ALA A 46 16.88 10.50 31.33
C ALA A 46 15.89 9.57 30.60
N ALA A 47 14.71 10.11 30.28
CA ALA A 47 13.89 9.54 29.22
C ALA A 47 14.60 9.84 27.89
N GLY A 48 15.49 8.94 27.46
CA GLY A 48 15.91 8.91 26.06
C GLY A 48 14.67 8.66 25.18
N PRO A 49 14.50 9.34 24.04
CA PRO A 49 13.39 9.07 23.16
C PRO A 49 13.55 7.64 22.63
N SER A 50 12.68 6.75 23.08
CA SER A 50 12.47 5.43 22.52
C SER A 50 12.29 5.59 21.01
N ALA A 51 13.31 5.18 20.24
CA ALA A 51 13.33 5.23 18.79
C ALA A 51 12.42 4.11 18.24
N SER A 52 11.13 4.25 18.48
CA SER A 52 10.11 3.54 17.72
C SER A 52 10.02 4.19 16.33
N PRO A 53 9.82 3.42 15.25
CA PRO A 53 9.56 3.97 13.93
C PRO A 53 8.39 4.98 14.00
N PRO A 54 8.44 6.10 13.28
CA PRO A 54 7.33 7.04 13.24
C PRO A 54 6.08 6.33 12.72
N GLU A 55 5.00 6.36 13.50
CA GLU A 55 3.70 5.85 13.03
C GLU A 55 3.33 6.54 11.70
N PRO A 56 2.81 5.80 10.71
CA PRO A 56 2.39 6.40 9.44
C PRO A 56 1.26 7.40 9.69
N LEU A 57 1.30 8.54 9.00
CA LEU A 57 0.17 9.47 8.98
C LEU A 57 -1.04 8.75 8.39
N THR A 58 -2.18 8.95 9.05
CA THR A 58 -3.49 8.52 8.55
C THR A 58 -4.29 9.72 8.07
N ASP A 59 -5.32 9.51 7.26
CA ASP A 59 -6.17 10.60 6.75
C ASP A 59 -6.84 11.41 7.86
N ALA A 60 -7.07 10.80 9.03
CA ALA A 60 -7.65 11.47 10.20
C ALA A 60 -6.63 12.27 11.04
N SER A 61 -5.35 12.34 10.63
CA SER A 61 -4.30 13.00 11.41
C SER A 61 -4.55 14.50 11.49
N SER A 62 -4.53 15.06 12.70
CA SER A 62 -4.63 16.50 12.90
C SER A 62 -3.37 17.22 12.38
N PRO A 63 -3.43 18.54 12.09
CA PRO A 63 -2.26 19.28 11.65
C PRO A 63 -1.09 19.27 12.65
N GLN A 64 -1.39 19.10 13.94
CA GLN A 64 -0.39 18.90 14.98
C GLN A 64 0.30 17.54 14.83
N GLN A 65 -0.46 16.47 14.58
CA GLN A 65 0.11 15.14 14.34
C GLN A 65 0.94 15.09 13.05
N VAL A 66 0.52 15.81 12.01
CA VAL A 66 1.29 16.01 10.78
C VAL A 66 2.60 16.73 11.07
N SER A 67 2.56 17.81 11.85
CA SER A 67 3.76 18.58 12.24
C SER A 67 4.73 17.71 13.07
N ASP A 68 4.22 16.99 14.06
CA ASP A 68 5.01 16.07 14.90
C ASP A 68 5.67 14.98 14.04
N TRP A 69 4.94 14.44 13.06
CA TRP A 69 5.47 13.45 12.15
C TRP A 69 6.56 14.03 11.24
N LEU A 70 6.36 15.24 10.70
CA LEU A 70 7.37 15.93 9.89
C LEU A 70 8.65 16.22 10.69
N GLU A 71 8.51 16.59 11.96
CA GLU A 71 9.65 16.76 12.89
C GLU A 71 10.38 15.44 13.14
N ARG A 72 9.64 14.36 13.41
CA ARG A 72 10.21 13.01 13.65
C ARG A 72 10.93 12.45 12.42
N ASN A 73 10.45 12.77 11.21
CA ASN A 73 11.11 12.42 9.95
C ASN A 73 12.19 13.42 9.51
N ARG A 74 12.54 14.40 10.36
CA ARG A 74 13.61 15.39 10.14
C ARG A 74 13.43 16.26 8.91
N PHE A 75 12.19 16.57 8.52
CA PHE A 75 11.94 17.58 7.50
C PHE A 75 12.35 18.98 7.99
N SER A 76 12.63 19.88 7.04
CA SER A 76 13.11 21.23 7.40
C SER A 76 12.05 22.04 8.18
N PRO A 77 12.45 22.93 9.11
CA PRO A 77 11.53 23.78 9.86
C PRO A 77 10.65 24.68 8.98
N ASN A 78 11.16 25.06 7.80
CA ASN A 78 10.41 25.84 6.81
C ASN A 78 9.27 25.03 6.21
N LEU A 79 9.50 23.74 5.93
CA LEU A 79 8.47 22.83 5.46
C LEU A 79 7.42 22.59 6.55
N ILE A 80 7.85 22.31 7.79
CA ILE A 80 6.94 22.11 8.92
C ILE A 80 6.02 23.32 9.11
N ARG A 81 6.55 24.55 9.02
CA ARG A 81 5.74 25.78 9.07
C ARG A 81 4.74 25.91 7.92
N ALA A 82 5.09 25.48 6.71
CA ALA A 82 4.18 25.51 5.57
C ALA A 82 3.02 24.52 5.74
N PHE A 83 3.23 23.40 6.44
CA PHE A 83 2.24 22.34 6.64
C PHE A 83 1.44 22.44 7.95
N GLN A 84 1.62 23.50 8.74
CA GLN A 84 0.91 23.68 10.03
C GLN A 84 -0.62 23.69 9.94
N GLN A 85 -1.17 23.96 8.76
CA GLN A 85 -2.61 24.01 8.53
C GLN A 85 -3.14 22.76 7.81
N TYR A 86 -2.27 21.86 7.40
CA TYR A 86 -2.62 20.68 6.60
C TYR A 86 -2.84 19.49 7.52
N ASN A 87 -4.00 18.85 7.40
CA ASN A 87 -4.28 17.59 8.08
C ASN A 87 -3.80 16.40 7.22
N GLY A 88 -3.89 15.18 7.75
CA GLY A 88 -3.50 13.97 7.05
C GLY A 88 -4.23 13.77 5.73
N ALA A 89 -5.54 14.07 5.68
CA ALA A 89 -6.33 14.01 4.45
C ALA A 89 -5.90 15.04 3.40
N ASP A 90 -5.41 16.21 3.79
CA ASP A 90 -4.88 17.19 2.84
C ASP A 90 -3.57 16.72 2.17
N MET A 91 -2.82 15.83 2.82
CA MET A 91 -1.66 15.17 2.23
C MET A 91 -2.05 13.99 1.33
N ALA A 92 -3.21 13.38 1.55
CA ALA A 92 -3.71 12.22 0.83
C ALA A 92 -4.65 12.58 -0.34
N ARG A 93 -4.23 13.53 -1.18
CA ARG A 93 -4.98 13.90 -2.39
C ARG A 93 -4.49 13.10 -3.59
N LEU A 94 -5.43 12.66 -4.42
CA LEU A 94 -5.12 11.96 -5.67
C LEU A 94 -5.61 12.77 -6.87
N LEU A 95 -4.71 13.02 -7.82
CA LEU A 95 -5.05 13.45 -9.17
C LEU A 95 -4.90 12.25 -10.10
N PHE A 96 -5.92 11.98 -10.91
CA PHE A 96 -5.83 11.06 -12.04
C PHE A 96 -6.54 11.64 -13.25
N TYR A 97 -6.24 11.13 -14.44
CA TYR A 97 -6.81 11.60 -15.68
C TYR A 97 -7.76 10.55 -16.27
N VAL A 98 -8.91 10.98 -16.75
CA VAL A 98 -9.90 10.08 -17.37
C VAL A 98 -10.32 10.57 -18.75
N GLY A 99 -10.36 9.65 -19.70
CA GLY A 99 -10.89 9.86 -21.05
C GLY A 99 -12.00 8.88 -21.37
N GLN A 100 -12.90 9.23 -22.27
CA GLN A 100 -13.83 8.26 -22.85
C GLN A 100 -13.10 7.41 -23.89
N GLU A 101 -13.52 6.16 -24.08
CA GLU A 101 -12.86 5.21 -25.01
C GLU A 101 -12.66 5.78 -26.44
N THR A 102 -13.61 6.59 -26.92
CA THR A 102 -13.60 7.15 -28.28
C THR A 102 -12.86 8.47 -28.41
N GLU A 103 -12.40 9.07 -27.30
CA GLU A 103 -11.81 10.40 -27.28
C GLU A 103 -10.37 10.36 -26.79
N ASN A 104 -9.47 11.04 -27.50
CA ASN A 104 -8.09 11.24 -27.04
C ASN A 104 -7.95 12.48 -26.14
N VAL A 105 -9.03 12.82 -25.44
CA VAL A 105 -9.11 13.97 -24.53
C VAL A 105 -9.30 13.45 -23.12
N PHE A 106 -8.33 13.74 -22.27
CA PHE A 106 -8.35 13.35 -20.86
C PHE A 106 -8.65 14.55 -19.98
N HIS A 107 -9.52 14.33 -19.00
CA HIS A 107 -9.94 15.31 -18.02
C HIS A 107 -9.32 14.98 -16.66
N PRO A 108 -8.78 15.98 -15.94
CA PRO A 108 -8.25 15.77 -14.59
C PRO A 108 -9.40 15.56 -13.60
N VAL A 109 -9.26 14.54 -12.76
CA VAL A 109 -10.15 14.24 -11.63
C VAL A 109 -9.31 14.27 -10.35
N TYR A 110 -9.78 15.09 -9.41
CA TYR A 110 -9.16 15.24 -8.09
C TYR A 110 -10.04 14.60 -7.03
N LEU A 111 -9.45 13.75 -6.20
CA LEU A 111 -10.03 13.21 -4.98
C LEU A 111 -9.37 13.87 -3.76
N ASN A 112 -10.20 14.39 -2.86
CA ASN A 112 -9.77 14.91 -1.58
C ASN A 112 -9.70 13.81 -0.51
N GLN A 113 -10.53 12.78 -0.66
CA GLN A 113 -10.57 11.57 0.15
C GLN A 113 -10.42 10.38 -0.78
N LEU A 114 -9.48 9.49 -0.46
CA LEU A 114 -9.18 8.30 -1.26
C LEU A 114 -10.21 7.19 -1.01
N THR A 115 -11.47 7.49 -1.33
CA THR A 115 -12.62 6.64 -1.05
C THR A 115 -13.43 6.38 -2.32
N TYR A 116 -14.07 5.22 -2.40
CA TYR A 116 -14.93 4.84 -3.50
C TYR A 116 -16.12 5.79 -3.69
N PRO A 117 -16.83 6.28 -2.64
CA PRO A 117 -17.93 7.23 -2.83
C PRO A 117 -17.50 8.55 -3.50
N GLU A 118 -16.33 9.08 -3.16
CA GLU A 118 -15.84 10.30 -3.81
C GLU A 118 -15.45 10.03 -5.27
N LEU A 119 -14.72 8.93 -5.51
CA LEU A 119 -14.40 8.47 -6.87
C LEU A 119 -15.67 8.33 -7.71
N PHE A 120 -16.68 7.65 -7.16
CA PHE A 120 -17.97 7.44 -7.81
C PHE A 120 -18.63 8.76 -8.18
N ALA A 121 -18.78 9.67 -7.22
CA ALA A 121 -19.37 10.98 -7.48
C ALA A 121 -18.60 11.76 -8.55
N LYS A 122 -17.27 11.78 -8.50
CA LYS A 122 -16.43 12.54 -9.44
C LYS A 122 -16.51 11.97 -10.86
N VAL A 123 -16.45 10.65 -11.02
CA VAL A 123 -16.49 10.01 -12.35
C VAL A 123 -17.90 10.04 -12.93
N THR A 124 -18.95 9.80 -12.12
CA THR A 124 -20.35 9.84 -12.61
C THR A 124 -20.76 11.23 -13.10
N ASN A 125 -20.27 12.29 -12.46
CA ASN A 125 -20.49 13.67 -12.91
C ASN A 125 -19.99 13.94 -14.34
N LEU A 126 -19.05 13.14 -14.85
CA LEU A 126 -18.57 13.26 -16.23
C LEU A 126 -19.60 12.82 -17.26
N PHE A 127 -20.58 12.00 -16.86
CA PHE A 127 -21.66 11.50 -17.71
C PHE A 127 -22.92 12.38 -17.66
N GLN A 128 -22.88 13.50 -16.92
CA GLN A 128 -23.93 14.54 -16.88
C GLN A 128 -25.33 13.95 -16.66
N SER A 129 -26.19 13.99 -17.70
CA SER A 129 -27.61 13.58 -17.64
C SER A 129 -27.81 12.09 -17.39
N ASP A 130 -26.77 11.28 -17.58
CA ASP A 130 -26.83 9.82 -17.39
C ASP A 130 -26.18 9.37 -16.07
N SER A 131 -25.77 10.29 -15.18
CA SER A 131 -25.18 9.96 -13.88
C SER A 131 -26.05 9.00 -13.07
N ASP A 132 -27.36 9.21 -13.10
CA ASP A 132 -28.35 8.42 -12.36
C ASP A 132 -28.49 6.98 -12.87
N LYS A 133 -28.01 6.70 -14.09
CA LYS A 133 -28.07 5.37 -14.70
C LYS A 133 -26.83 4.53 -14.37
N ILE A 134 -25.80 5.13 -13.78
CA ILE A 134 -24.58 4.44 -13.39
C ILE A 134 -24.82 3.67 -12.10
N THR A 135 -24.67 2.35 -12.13
CA THR A 135 -24.84 1.52 -10.94
C THR A 135 -23.54 1.26 -10.21
N GLN A 136 -22.42 1.21 -10.93
CA GLN A 136 -21.12 0.88 -10.35
C GLN A 136 -19.97 1.37 -11.23
N ILE A 137 -18.83 1.63 -10.58
CA ILE A 137 -17.54 1.78 -11.22
C ILE A 137 -16.65 0.60 -10.83
N LEU A 138 -16.05 -0.01 -11.84
CA LEU A 138 -15.20 -1.18 -11.76
C LEU A 138 -13.83 -0.82 -12.36
N VAL A 139 -12.80 -1.59 -12.03
CA VAL A 139 -11.52 -1.51 -12.74
C VAL A 139 -11.31 -2.78 -13.58
N SER A 140 -10.55 -2.67 -14.65
CA SER A 140 -10.06 -3.85 -15.37
C SER A 140 -8.81 -4.41 -14.70
N GLY A 141 -8.84 -5.70 -14.40
CA GLY A 141 -7.71 -6.49 -13.91
C GLY A 141 -7.05 -7.32 -15.01
N PRO A 142 -6.05 -8.14 -14.65
CA PRO A 142 -5.37 -9.05 -15.57
C PRO A 142 -6.35 -10.02 -16.26
N GLY A 143 -6.21 -10.20 -17.57
CA GLY A 143 -7.10 -11.07 -18.34
C GLY A 143 -8.52 -10.52 -18.51
N ASP A 144 -8.69 -9.20 -18.50
CA ASP A 144 -9.97 -8.49 -18.66
C ASP A 144 -11.04 -8.84 -17.62
N ILE A 145 -10.63 -9.31 -16.44
CA ILE A 145 -11.55 -9.48 -15.32
C ILE A 145 -11.99 -8.10 -14.81
N THR A 146 -13.27 -7.95 -14.50
CA THR A 146 -13.78 -6.72 -13.88
C THR A 146 -13.75 -6.84 -12.36
N VAL A 147 -13.07 -5.90 -11.69
CA VAL A 147 -12.85 -5.92 -10.24
C VAL A 147 -13.60 -4.76 -9.58
N CYS A 148 -14.27 -5.03 -8.46
CA CYS A 148 -14.90 -4.01 -7.64
C CYS A 148 -13.84 -3.15 -6.95
N ILE A 149 -14.05 -1.83 -6.93
CA ILE A 149 -13.13 -0.89 -6.31
C ILE A 149 -13.52 -0.73 -4.82
N SER A 150 -12.55 -0.90 -3.92
CA SER A 150 -12.65 -0.58 -2.49
C SER A 150 -11.91 0.73 -2.17
N ASP A 151 -12.14 1.30 -0.98
CA ASP A 151 -11.41 2.49 -0.52
C ASP A 151 -9.89 2.25 -0.48
N GLU A 152 -9.46 1.09 0.04
CA GLU A 152 -8.05 0.67 0.03
C GLU A 152 -7.48 0.62 -1.40
N MET A 153 -8.28 0.19 -2.37
CA MET A 153 -7.84 0.19 -3.76
C MET A 153 -7.70 1.62 -4.33
N VAL A 154 -8.61 2.53 -3.95
CA VAL A 154 -8.51 3.95 -4.36
C VAL A 154 -7.26 4.60 -3.76
N SER A 155 -6.90 4.28 -2.51
CA SER A 155 -5.69 4.83 -1.89
C SER A 155 -4.38 4.35 -2.53
N HIS A 156 -4.42 3.20 -3.21
CA HIS A 156 -3.28 2.65 -3.95
C HIS A 156 -3.23 3.09 -5.42
N MET A 157 -4.21 3.85 -5.92
CA MET A 157 -4.12 4.41 -7.27
C MET A 157 -2.94 5.40 -7.36
N LEU A 158 -2.19 5.34 -8.46
CA LEU A 158 -1.03 6.19 -8.64
C LEU A 158 -1.46 7.62 -8.99
N ASN A 159 -0.77 8.61 -8.40
CA ASN A 159 -0.95 10.00 -8.79
C ASN A 159 -0.56 10.20 -10.26
N GLU A 160 -1.35 11.00 -10.97
CA GLU A 160 -1.25 11.26 -12.42
C GLU A 160 -1.44 10.02 -13.32
N SER A 161 -1.99 8.93 -12.76
CA SER A 161 -2.43 7.78 -13.55
C SER A 161 -3.51 8.17 -14.56
N LYS A 162 -3.61 7.40 -15.65
CA LYS A 162 -4.53 7.66 -16.76
C LYS A 162 -5.45 6.46 -16.93
N TYR A 163 -6.75 6.72 -17.06
CA TYR A 163 -7.75 5.68 -17.28
C TYR A 163 -8.67 6.02 -18.45
N THR A 164 -9.05 5.00 -19.21
CA THR A 164 -10.15 5.09 -20.17
C THR A 164 -11.42 4.54 -19.54
N LEU A 165 -12.54 5.22 -19.76
CA LEU A 165 -13.85 4.84 -19.23
C LEU A 165 -14.61 4.05 -20.31
N HIS A 166 -14.93 2.80 -19.98
CA HIS A 166 -15.66 1.88 -20.83
C HIS A 166 -17.07 1.69 -20.27
N VAL A 167 -18.09 1.91 -21.10
CA VAL A 167 -19.49 1.76 -20.68
C VAL A 167 -19.94 0.33 -20.96
N LEU A 168 -20.36 -0.39 -19.92
CA LEU A 168 -20.92 -1.74 -20.04
C LEU A 168 -22.38 -1.76 -19.60
N PRO A 169 -23.29 -2.44 -20.32
CA PRO A 169 -24.66 -2.59 -19.86
C PRO A 169 -24.71 -3.32 -18.51
N ASP A 170 -25.64 -2.91 -17.65
CA ASP A 170 -25.94 -3.63 -16.43
C ASP A 170 -26.88 -4.80 -16.75
N THR A 171 -26.41 -6.02 -16.50
CA THR A 171 -27.17 -7.25 -16.78
C THR A 171 -28.26 -7.52 -15.74
N VAL A 172 -28.20 -6.85 -14.59
CA VAL A 172 -29.16 -6.99 -13.49
C VAL A 172 -30.22 -5.89 -13.56
N ASN A 173 -29.79 -4.66 -13.84
CA ASN A 173 -30.68 -3.49 -13.88
C ASN A 173 -30.90 -3.01 -15.32
N ALA A 174 -32.04 -3.38 -15.92
CA ALA A 174 -32.38 -2.96 -17.28
C ALA A 174 -32.39 -1.43 -17.43
N GLY A 175 -31.74 -0.92 -18.49
CA GLY A 175 -31.64 0.52 -18.78
C GLY A 175 -30.57 1.26 -17.98
N ARG A 176 -29.81 0.56 -17.13
CA ARG A 176 -28.66 1.08 -16.40
C ARG A 176 -27.35 0.52 -16.97
N PHE A 177 -26.24 1.14 -16.59
CA PHE A 177 -24.92 0.73 -17.05
C PHE A 177 -23.88 0.85 -15.94
N ARG A 178 -22.76 0.19 -16.14
CA ARG A 178 -21.57 0.19 -15.29
C ARG A 178 -20.43 0.81 -16.07
N ILE A 179 -19.51 1.43 -15.34
CA ILE A 179 -18.29 1.98 -15.92
C ILE A 179 -17.13 1.06 -15.54
N VAL A 180 -16.31 0.68 -16.52
CA VAL A 180 -15.03 0.00 -16.30
C VAL A 180 -13.90 0.97 -16.62
N MET A 181 -13.11 1.29 -15.60
CA MET A 181 -11.87 2.03 -15.73
C MET A 181 -10.77 1.07 -16.20
N LYS A 182 -10.21 1.32 -17.37
CA LYS A 182 -9.03 0.60 -17.87
C LYS A 182 -7.82 1.52 -17.81
N GLU A 183 -6.72 1.06 -17.22
CA GLU A 183 -5.48 1.81 -17.25
C GLU A 183 -5.08 2.09 -18.70
N TYR A 184 -4.71 3.35 -18.98
CA TYR A 184 -4.30 3.75 -20.30
C TYR A 184 -2.85 3.30 -20.52
N GLN A 185 -2.68 2.16 -21.19
CA GLN A 185 -1.38 1.77 -21.72
C GLN A 185 -1.08 2.68 -22.92
N THR A 186 -0.06 3.53 -22.82
CA THR A 186 0.60 4.02 -24.04
C THR A 186 1.24 2.80 -24.68
N CYS A 187 0.74 2.39 -25.85
CA CYS A 187 1.50 1.49 -26.72
C CYS A 187 2.86 2.15 -26.95
N CYS A 188 3.89 1.69 -26.23
CA CYS A 188 5.25 1.88 -26.68
C CYS A 188 5.40 0.92 -27.85
N ASP A 189 5.07 1.38 -29.06
CA ASP A 189 5.57 0.78 -30.28
C ASP A 189 7.11 0.96 -30.27
N GLU A 190 7.83 -0.04 -29.78
CA GLU A 190 9.26 -0.28 -30.07
C GLU A 190 9.40 -1.53 -30.95
#